data_AF-A0A7C6A1H8-F1
#
_entry.id   AF-A0A7C6A1H8-F1
#
_cell.length_a   1.000
_cell.length_b   1.000
_cell.length_c   1.000
_cell.angle_alpha   90.00
_cell.angle_beta   90.00
_cell.angle_gamma   90.00
#
_symmetry.space_group_name_H-M   'P 1'
#
loop_
_entity.id
_entity.type
_entity.pdbx_description
1 polymer ?
#
loop_
_entity_poly.entity_id
_entity_poly.type
_entity_poly.pdbx_seq_one_letter_code
_entity_poly.pdbx_strand_id
1 'polypeptide(L)'
;MRETAKTAAFVGIALLLAVLAGITQPERATPRIFSDQGQLFYPNFRDPQAARVIEVVDYDEATATARPLKIELRRGRWVVASHHNYPVELGDRLVRTAAALVDLRKDMVRSDSPEDHAQLGVIDPLDQKVGTLAGRGKRITLRDARGDVLAEFIFGKPVEGKPGYRYVRVPGQKRTYIVRTEADPSARFADWVEADVLRIAAESIRRIVLQNYSIDETLGRILSSETLILVRQPGGWSGGGGERLNLKAVNTLVNTLDTLRIVDVRPKPPSLAADLRQGQLRLSLESALSLRQYGFFLTPQGRLLAKEGEMTVETADGLAYVLRFGEVAASGGEIKSPGGHGENRYLFVTVGYDQERAAKYGGDGATGERRARQLSERFADWYYIISGPDFQNLRLRRKEALAGASAPASENQPQP
;
A
#
# COMPACT_ATOMS: atom_id res chain seq x y z
N MET A 1 -90.67 29.47 3.03
CA MET A 1 -89.70 29.89 4.06
C MET A 1 -88.93 28.75 4.74
N ARG A 2 -89.42 27.49 4.76
CA ARG A 2 -88.69 26.35 5.37
C ARG A 2 -87.59 25.72 4.48
N GLU A 3 -87.67 25.87 3.17
CA GLU A 3 -86.69 25.25 2.26
C GLU A 3 -85.40 26.06 2.11
N THR A 4 -85.50 27.39 2.03
CA THR A 4 -84.33 28.28 1.97
C THR A 4 -83.44 28.17 3.22
N ALA A 5 -84.04 27.97 4.39
CA ALA A 5 -83.31 27.73 5.64
C ALA A 5 -82.58 26.38 5.65
N LYS A 6 -83.18 25.34 5.07
CA LYS A 6 -82.52 24.02 4.92
C LYS A 6 -81.34 24.10 3.96
N THR A 7 -81.51 24.76 2.82
CA THR A 7 -80.43 24.96 1.84
C THR A 7 -79.26 25.74 2.44
N ALA A 8 -79.53 26.81 3.19
CA ALA A 8 -78.50 27.57 3.89
C ALA A 8 -77.74 26.73 4.94
N ALA A 9 -78.45 25.87 5.68
CA ALA A 9 -77.83 24.95 6.64
C ALA A 9 -76.91 23.93 5.94
N PHE A 10 -77.34 23.35 4.81
CA PHE A 10 -76.50 22.42 4.05
C PHE A 10 -75.24 23.08 3.47
N VAL A 11 -75.36 24.32 2.98
CA VAL A 11 -74.19 25.09 2.49
C VAL A 11 -73.23 25.39 3.64
N GLY A 12 -73.74 25.76 4.82
CA GLY A 12 -72.92 25.99 6.01
C GLY A 12 -72.16 24.72 6.45
N ILE A 13 -72.84 23.57 6.46
CA ILE A 13 -72.21 22.27 6.78
C ILE A 13 -71.16 21.89 5.74
N ALA A 14 -71.45 22.09 4.45
CA ALA A 14 -70.50 21.80 3.37
C ALA A 14 -69.23 22.67 3.47
N LEU A 15 -69.38 23.96 3.77
CA LEU A 15 -68.26 24.86 4.02
C LEU A 15 -67.44 24.41 5.24
N LEU A 16 -68.12 24.03 6.32
CA LEU A 16 -67.45 23.59 7.54
C LEU A 16 -66.69 22.28 7.31
N LEU A 17 -67.24 21.34 6.55
CA LEU A 17 -66.57 20.11 6.14
C LEU A 17 -65.39 20.37 5.19
N ALA A 18 -65.50 21.32 4.27
CA ALA A 18 -64.40 21.69 3.37
C ALA A 18 -63.23 22.32 4.13
N VAL A 19 -63.53 23.18 5.12
CA VAL A 19 -62.51 23.76 6.02
C VAL A 19 -61.88 22.66 6.88
N LEU A 20 -62.69 21.77 7.46
CA LEU A 20 -62.18 20.67 8.27
C LEU A 20 -61.28 19.74 7.44
N ALA A 21 -61.66 19.43 6.20
CA ALA A 21 -60.86 18.65 5.26
C ALA A 21 -59.56 19.34 4.85
N GLY A 22 -59.53 20.67 4.79
CA GLY A 22 -58.30 21.43 4.55
C GLY A 22 -57.33 21.40 5.74
N ILE A 23 -57.86 21.37 6.98
CA ILE A 23 -57.05 21.30 8.21
C ILE A 23 -56.59 19.88 8.52
N THR A 24 -57.42 18.88 8.23
CA THR A 24 -57.11 17.45 8.43
C THR A 24 -56.46 16.79 7.22
N GLN A 25 -56.21 17.56 6.15
CA GLN A 25 -55.45 17.08 5.01
C GLN A 25 -54.08 16.59 5.52
N PRO A 26 -53.78 15.27 5.44
CA PRO A 26 -52.48 14.77 5.84
C PRO A 26 -51.43 15.50 5.01
N GLU A 27 -50.40 16.05 5.67
CA GLU A 27 -49.27 16.67 4.99
C GLU A 27 -48.86 15.77 3.84
N ARG A 28 -48.76 16.34 2.62
CA ARG A 28 -48.21 15.60 1.48
C ARG A 28 -46.85 15.10 1.90
N ALA A 29 -46.76 13.80 2.21
CA ALA A 29 -45.50 13.13 2.49
C ALA A 29 -44.69 13.19 1.21
N THR A 30 -43.85 14.22 1.08
CA THR A 30 -42.79 14.21 0.08
C THR A 30 -42.01 12.93 0.34
N PRO A 31 -41.85 12.04 -0.65
CA PRO A 31 -41.06 10.84 -0.46
C PRO A 31 -39.69 11.27 0.07
N ARG A 32 -39.34 10.87 1.31
CA ARG A 32 -38.07 11.23 1.98
C ARG A 32 -36.84 10.88 1.14
N ILE A 33 -37.02 10.07 0.10
CA ILE A 33 -36.06 9.59 -0.90
C ILE A 33 -35.41 10.74 -1.69
N PHE A 34 -36.04 11.92 -1.83
CA PHE A 34 -35.45 13.04 -2.58
C PHE A 34 -35.00 14.25 -1.74
N SER A 35 -35.11 14.16 -0.41
CA SER A 35 -34.95 15.35 0.45
C SER A 35 -33.53 15.94 0.50
N ASP A 36 -32.49 15.12 0.28
CA ASP A 36 -31.10 15.54 0.39
C ASP A 36 -30.25 15.26 -0.85
N GLN A 37 -30.89 14.86 -1.96
CA GLN A 37 -30.21 14.63 -3.22
C GLN A 37 -29.58 15.93 -3.77
N GLY A 38 -28.37 15.83 -4.32
CA GLY A 38 -27.59 16.97 -4.83
C GLY A 38 -26.85 17.78 -3.75
N GLN A 39 -27.15 17.57 -2.47
CA GLN A 39 -26.40 18.20 -1.38
C GLN A 39 -25.01 17.55 -1.23
N LEU A 40 -24.05 18.32 -0.71
CA LEU A 40 -22.76 17.79 -0.27
C LEU A 40 -22.96 16.83 0.90
N PHE A 41 -22.12 15.80 0.99
CA PHE A 41 -22.10 14.93 2.18
C PHE A 41 -21.70 15.71 3.44
N TYR A 42 -20.70 16.58 3.33
CA TYR A 42 -20.15 17.36 4.46
C TYR A 42 -20.03 18.85 4.08
N PRO A 43 -21.12 19.65 4.14
CA PRO A 43 -21.12 21.06 3.71
C PRO A 43 -20.15 22.00 4.46
N ASN A 44 -19.71 21.58 5.65
CA ASN A 44 -18.79 22.32 6.50
C ASN A 44 -17.31 21.99 6.21
N PHE A 45 -17.03 20.87 5.52
CA PHE A 45 -15.69 20.53 5.09
C PHE A 45 -15.42 21.17 3.74
N ARG A 46 -14.82 22.37 3.74
CA ARG A 46 -14.60 23.18 2.53
C ARG A 46 -13.14 23.31 2.13
N ASP A 47 -12.23 23.10 3.07
CA ASP A 47 -10.79 23.19 2.84
C ASP A 47 -10.15 21.79 2.94
N PRO A 48 -9.74 21.18 1.81
CA PRO A 48 -9.02 19.90 1.81
C PRO A 48 -7.75 19.92 2.67
N GLN A 49 -7.10 21.08 2.80
CA GLN A 49 -5.89 21.24 3.59
C GLN A 49 -6.15 21.35 5.09
N ALA A 50 -7.40 21.40 5.53
CA ALA A 50 -7.75 21.32 6.96
C ALA A 50 -7.47 19.92 7.54
N ALA A 51 -7.44 18.88 6.68
CA ALA A 51 -7.16 17.52 7.11
C ALA A 51 -5.72 17.39 7.65
N ARG A 52 -5.62 16.75 8.82
CA ARG A 52 -4.35 16.45 9.51
C ARG A 52 -4.21 14.95 9.80
N VAL A 53 -5.30 14.20 9.70
CA VAL A 53 -5.33 12.75 9.81
C VAL A 53 -6.14 12.17 8.66
N ILE A 54 -5.62 11.14 8.03
CA ILE A 54 -6.33 10.28 7.08
C ILE A 54 -6.26 8.85 7.62
N GLU A 55 -7.43 8.28 7.92
CA GLU A 55 -7.56 6.89 8.34
C GLU A 55 -8.34 6.14 7.25
N VAL A 56 -7.73 5.13 6.65
CA VAL A 56 -8.38 4.24 5.69
C VAL A 56 -8.43 2.85 6.30
N VAL A 57 -9.60 2.23 6.31
CA VAL A 57 -9.78 0.84 6.72
C VAL A 57 -10.33 0.08 5.54
N ASP A 58 -9.51 -0.80 4.99
CA ASP A 58 -9.93 -1.77 4.00
C ASP A 58 -10.25 -3.11 4.68
N TYR A 59 -10.94 -4.00 3.98
CA TYR A 59 -11.32 -5.30 4.53
C TYR A 59 -11.05 -6.41 3.53
N ASP A 60 -10.33 -7.43 3.96
CA ASP A 60 -10.08 -8.62 3.16
C ASP A 60 -11.08 -9.71 3.55
N GLU A 61 -12.07 -9.93 2.67
CA GLU A 61 -13.09 -10.96 2.86
C GLU A 61 -12.50 -12.38 2.90
N ALA A 62 -11.39 -12.65 2.20
CA ALA A 62 -10.79 -13.98 2.14
C ALA A 62 -10.10 -14.37 3.45
N THR A 63 -9.64 -13.38 4.21
CA THR A 63 -8.95 -13.61 5.50
C THR A 63 -9.77 -13.14 6.70
N ALA A 64 -10.92 -12.50 6.46
CA ALA A 64 -11.74 -11.87 7.49
C ALA A 64 -10.97 -10.82 8.31
N THR A 65 -10.06 -10.07 7.69
CA THR A 65 -9.21 -9.10 8.39
C THR A 65 -9.45 -7.66 7.93
N ALA A 66 -9.58 -6.75 8.89
CA ALA A 66 -9.53 -5.32 8.63
C ALA A 66 -8.07 -4.85 8.50
N ARG A 67 -7.81 -3.97 7.54
CA ARG A 67 -6.50 -3.40 7.22
C ARG A 67 -6.52 -1.89 7.47
N PRO A 68 -6.22 -1.46 8.70
CA PRO A 68 -6.19 -0.05 9.05
C PRO A 68 -4.86 0.60 8.64
N LEU A 69 -4.97 1.64 7.84
CA LEU A 69 -3.89 2.56 7.52
C LEU A 69 -4.19 3.92 8.14
N LYS A 70 -3.24 4.46 8.90
CA LYS A 70 -3.36 5.79 9.49
C LYS A 70 -2.18 6.66 9.06
N ILE A 71 -2.50 7.82 8.51
CA ILE A 71 -1.55 8.85 8.11
C ILE A 71 -1.84 10.12 8.89
N GLU A 72 -0.81 10.73 9.45
CA GLU A 72 -0.95 11.85 10.38
C GLU A 72 0.15 12.90 10.18
N LEU A 73 -0.20 14.18 10.26
CA LEU A 73 0.77 15.27 10.28
C LEU A 73 1.33 15.43 11.70
N ARG A 74 2.56 14.95 11.94
CA ARG A 74 3.26 15.07 13.23
C ARG A 74 4.48 15.96 13.10
N ARG A 75 4.56 16.99 13.95
CA ARG A 75 5.72 17.92 14.01
C ARG A 75 6.09 18.48 12.62
N GLY A 76 5.09 18.89 11.84
CA GLY A 76 5.26 19.45 10.50
C GLY A 76 5.60 18.44 9.40
N ARG A 77 5.58 17.13 9.68
CA ARG A 77 5.84 16.07 8.67
C ARG A 77 4.73 15.04 8.67
N TRP A 78 4.35 14.59 7.48
CA TRP A 78 3.39 13.51 7.33
C TRP A 78 4.08 12.17 7.58
N VAL A 79 3.42 11.31 8.35
CA VAL A 79 3.91 9.97 8.68
C VAL A 79 2.79 8.95 8.56
N VAL A 80 3.14 7.73 8.18
CA VAL A 80 2.24 6.58 8.30
C VAL A 80 2.29 6.10 9.76
N ALA A 81 1.41 6.64 10.59
CA ALA A 81 1.37 6.37 12.03
C ALA A 81 1.09 4.89 12.34
N SER A 82 0.35 4.18 11.49
CA SER A 82 0.14 2.73 11.64
C SER A 82 1.36 1.89 11.26
N HIS A 83 2.37 2.48 10.61
CA HIS A 83 3.58 1.80 10.14
C HIS A 83 4.82 2.47 10.75
N HIS A 84 4.91 2.44 12.08
CA HIS A 84 6.07 2.91 12.84
C HIS A 84 6.45 4.38 12.60
N ASN A 85 5.50 5.22 12.17
CA ASN A 85 5.72 6.61 11.77
C ASN A 85 6.66 6.77 10.56
N TYR A 86 6.63 5.83 9.61
CA TYR A 86 7.40 5.95 8.38
C TYR A 86 7.07 7.27 7.65
N PRO A 87 8.07 8.04 7.18
CA PRO A 87 7.85 9.34 6.57
C PRO A 87 7.10 9.24 5.25
N VAL A 88 6.14 10.14 5.05
CA VAL A 88 5.42 10.30 3.78
C VAL A 88 6.08 11.41 2.97
N GLU A 89 6.65 11.05 1.83
CA GLU A 89 7.26 11.98 0.87
C GLU A 89 6.25 12.47 -0.20
N LEU A 90 5.07 11.84 -0.29
CA LEU A 90 4.05 12.11 -1.32
C LEU A 90 3.04 13.19 -0.91
N GLY A 91 3.50 14.41 -0.64
CA GLY A 91 2.67 15.54 -0.17
C GLY A 91 1.40 15.80 -1.00
N ASP A 92 1.53 15.78 -2.33
CA ASP A 92 0.42 16.05 -3.26
C ASP A 92 -0.65 14.97 -3.25
N ARG A 93 -0.33 13.73 -2.87
CA ARG A 93 -1.32 12.64 -2.86
C ARG A 93 -2.35 12.85 -1.75
N LEU A 94 -1.91 13.30 -0.57
CA LEU A 94 -2.76 13.54 0.59
C LEU A 94 -3.80 14.62 0.30
N VAL A 95 -3.35 15.75 -0.23
CA VAL A 95 -4.23 16.87 -0.58
C VAL A 95 -5.22 16.47 -1.68
N ARG A 96 -4.76 15.71 -2.70
CA ARG A 96 -5.65 15.20 -3.75
C ARG A 96 -6.71 14.24 -3.22
N THR A 97 -6.36 13.35 -2.30
CA THR A 97 -7.36 12.46 -1.68
C THR A 97 -8.37 13.27 -0.89
N ALA A 98 -7.94 14.23 -0.06
CA ALA A 98 -8.87 15.09 0.67
C ALA A 98 -9.77 15.91 -0.27
N ALA A 99 -9.21 16.48 -1.33
CA ALA A 99 -9.94 17.28 -2.31
C ALA A 99 -11.01 16.47 -3.05
N ALA A 100 -10.70 15.23 -3.43
CA ALA A 100 -11.65 14.32 -4.05
C ALA A 100 -12.84 13.97 -3.14
N LEU A 101 -12.73 14.18 -1.82
CA LEU A 101 -13.77 13.87 -0.83
C LEU A 101 -14.59 15.09 -0.42
N VAL A 102 -14.00 16.29 -0.44
CA VAL A 102 -14.69 17.57 -0.14
C VAL A 102 -15.90 17.78 -1.04
N ASP A 103 -15.74 17.52 -2.34
CA ASP A 103 -16.75 17.85 -3.35
C ASP A 103 -17.80 16.73 -3.57
N LEU A 104 -17.78 15.65 -2.79
CA LEU A 104 -18.71 14.55 -2.97
C LEU A 104 -20.14 14.98 -2.65
N ARG A 105 -21.03 14.70 -3.62
CA ARG A 105 -22.46 14.97 -3.53
C ARG A 105 -23.27 13.69 -3.43
N LYS A 106 -24.43 13.80 -2.81
CA LYS A 106 -25.45 12.75 -2.73
C LYS A 106 -26.19 12.66 -4.06
N ASP A 107 -25.60 12.03 -5.08
CA ASP A 107 -26.15 12.11 -6.44
C ASP A 107 -27.51 11.42 -6.60
N MET A 108 -27.69 10.23 -6.03
CA MET A 108 -28.98 9.52 -6.05
C MET A 108 -29.12 8.62 -4.82
N VAL A 109 -30.28 8.66 -4.16
CA VAL A 109 -30.57 7.72 -3.07
C VAL A 109 -30.78 6.32 -3.63
N ARG A 110 -30.07 5.33 -3.06
CA ARG A 110 -30.16 3.92 -3.47
C ARG A 110 -31.11 3.12 -2.57
N SER A 111 -30.94 3.22 -1.26
CA SER A 111 -31.73 2.48 -0.27
C SER A 111 -31.63 3.13 1.11
N ASP A 112 -32.70 3.00 1.91
CA ASP A 112 -32.78 3.36 3.33
C ASP A 112 -32.78 2.12 4.26
N SER A 113 -32.65 0.91 3.69
CA SER A 113 -32.70 -0.37 4.38
C SER A 113 -31.29 -0.88 4.73
N PRO A 114 -30.99 -1.18 6.01
CA PRO A 114 -29.75 -1.84 6.41
C PRO A 114 -29.52 -3.22 5.78
N GLU A 115 -30.60 -3.91 5.44
CA GLU A 115 -30.56 -5.25 4.84
C GLU A 115 -29.86 -5.24 3.46
N ASP A 116 -29.90 -4.12 2.75
CA ASP A 116 -29.24 -3.94 1.45
C ASP A 116 -27.72 -3.71 1.56
N HIS A 117 -27.19 -3.38 2.75
CA HIS A 117 -25.79 -2.96 2.91
C HIS A 117 -24.79 -4.00 2.43
N ALA A 118 -25.08 -5.29 2.68
CA ALA A 118 -24.22 -6.39 2.26
C ALA A 118 -24.14 -6.48 0.73
N GLN A 119 -25.28 -6.39 0.04
CA GLN A 119 -25.33 -6.49 -1.42
C GLN A 119 -24.57 -5.33 -2.06
N LEU A 120 -24.73 -4.11 -1.52
CA LEU A 120 -24.10 -2.88 -1.99
C LEU A 120 -22.62 -2.77 -1.62
N GLY A 121 -22.14 -3.61 -0.69
CA GLY A 121 -20.76 -3.60 -0.21
C GLY A 121 -20.47 -2.41 0.71
N VAL A 122 -21.45 -1.93 1.48
CA VAL A 122 -21.30 -0.72 2.31
C VAL A 122 -21.40 -1.01 3.81
N ILE A 123 -21.26 -2.26 4.22
CA ILE A 123 -21.10 -2.59 5.65
C ILE A 123 -19.79 -1.94 6.14
N ASP A 124 -19.83 -1.33 7.33
CA ASP A 124 -18.62 -0.72 7.89
C ASP A 124 -17.59 -1.83 8.20
N PRO A 125 -16.36 -1.75 7.68
CA PRO A 125 -15.34 -2.77 7.90
C PRO A 125 -14.97 -2.93 9.38
N LEU A 126 -15.24 -1.93 10.23
CA LEU A 126 -15.01 -1.97 11.68
C LEU A 126 -16.23 -2.45 12.48
N ASP A 127 -17.38 -2.70 11.87
CA ASP A 127 -18.58 -3.12 12.60
C ASP A 127 -18.51 -4.60 12.96
N GLN A 128 -18.28 -4.87 14.25
CA GLN A 128 -18.21 -6.22 14.80
C GLN A 128 -19.59 -6.82 15.09
N LYS A 129 -20.67 -6.04 15.05
CA LYS A 129 -22.04 -6.51 15.32
C LYS A 129 -22.63 -7.25 14.12
N VAL A 130 -22.13 -6.96 12.93
CA VAL A 130 -22.57 -7.59 11.69
C VAL A 130 -21.78 -8.89 11.49
N GLY A 131 -22.43 -10.03 11.68
CA GLY A 131 -21.79 -11.35 11.60
C GLY A 131 -21.34 -11.77 10.20
N THR A 132 -21.82 -11.11 9.13
CA THR A 132 -21.34 -11.40 7.77
C THR A 132 -19.94 -10.84 7.55
N LEU A 133 -19.09 -11.68 6.94
CA LEU A 133 -17.77 -11.31 6.49
C LEU A 133 -17.81 -10.64 5.11
N ALA A 134 -18.81 -10.98 4.29
CA ALA A 134 -18.99 -10.44 2.95
C ALA A 134 -19.80 -9.14 2.92
N GLY A 135 -19.54 -8.30 1.93
CA GLY A 135 -20.27 -7.05 1.71
C GLY A 135 -19.77 -5.88 2.55
N ARG A 136 -18.56 -5.99 3.10
CA ARG A 136 -17.87 -4.91 3.81
C ARG A 136 -17.26 -3.94 2.81
N GLY A 137 -17.47 -2.66 3.07
CA GLY A 137 -16.92 -1.58 2.26
C GLY A 137 -15.57 -1.12 2.78
N LYS A 138 -14.98 -0.16 2.08
CA LYS A 138 -13.75 0.52 2.49
C LYS A 138 -14.11 1.82 3.20
N ARG A 139 -13.68 1.98 4.45
CA ARG A 139 -13.93 3.20 5.23
C ARG A 139 -12.78 4.18 5.07
N ILE A 140 -13.08 5.46 4.88
CA ILE A 140 -12.12 6.56 5.06
C ILE A 140 -12.66 7.55 6.08
N THR A 141 -11.78 8.08 6.92
CA THR A 141 -12.06 9.12 7.90
C THR A 141 -10.99 10.21 7.79
N LEU A 142 -11.42 11.46 7.65
CA LEU A 142 -10.57 12.64 7.68
C LEU A 142 -10.80 13.39 8.99
N ARG A 143 -9.72 13.76 9.69
CA ARG A 143 -9.80 14.58 10.90
C ARG A 143 -8.91 15.81 10.81
N ASP A 144 -9.30 16.85 11.54
CA ASP A 144 -8.53 18.09 11.66
C ASP A 144 -7.42 17.99 12.73
N ALA A 145 -6.77 19.12 13.04
CA ALA A 145 -5.72 19.20 14.04
C ALA A 145 -6.19 18.93 15.48
N ARG A 146 -7.48 19.12 15.77
CA ARG A 146 -8.10 18.91 17.09
C ARG A 146 -8.57 17.48 17.26
N GLY A 147 -8.65 16.71 16.17
CA GLY A 147 -9.16 15.35 16.12
C GLY A 147 -10.64 15.27 15.72
N ASP A 148 -11.26 16.41 15.41
CA ASP A 148 -12.64 16.50 14.97
C ASP A 148 -12.80 15.87 13.58
N VAL A 149 -13.87 15.10 13.38
CA VAL A 149 -14.15 14.45 12.09
C VAL A 149 -14.61 15.51 11.09
N LEU A 150 -13.84 15.68 10.02
CA LEU A 150 -14.18 16.55 8.90
C LEU A 150 -15.11 15.85 7.92
N ALA A 151 -14.81 14.59 7.61
CA ALA A 151 -15.61 13.74 6.74
C ALA A 151 -15.32 12.27 6.98
N GLU A 152 -16.34 11.42 6.79
CA GLU A 152 -16.19 9.97 6.81
C GLU A 152 -17.11 9.30 5.79
N PHE A 153 -16.60 8.27 5.11
CA PHE A 153 -17.31 7.57 4.05
C PHE A 153 -17.04 6.09 4.13
N ILE A 154 -18.04 5.29 3.80
CA ILE A 154 -17.90 3.87 3.48
C ILE A 154 -18.17 3.73 1.99
N PHE A 155 -17.12 3.38 1.27
CA PHE A 155 -17.12 3.14 -0.16
C PHE A 155 -17.41 1.67 -0.44
N GLY A 156 -18.48 1.41 -1.17
CA GLY A 156 -18.88 0.07 -1.58
C GLY A 156 -18.55 -0.24 -3.04
N LYS A 157 -19.31 -1.20 -3.57
CA LYS A 157 -19.12 -1.74 -4.92
C LYS A 157 -19.37 -0.66 -5.99
N PRO A 158 -18.70 -0.75 -7.16
CA PRO A 158 -19.10 -0.02 -8.35
C PRO A 158 -20.56 -0.33 -8.72
N VAL A 159 -21.24 0.63 -9.34
CA VAL A 159 -22.62 0.44 -9.81
C VAL A 159 -22.60 -0.27 -11.16
N GLU A 160 -23.26 -1.43 -11.21
CA GLU A 160 -23.38 -2.21 -12.44
C GLU A 160 -24.04 -1.40 -13.55
N GLY A 161 -23.47 -1.45 -14.76
CA GLY A 161 -23.95 -0.69 -15.92
C GLY A 161 -23.71 0.82 -15.86
N LYS A 162 -23.03 1.35 -14.83
CA LYS A 162 -22.71 2.79 -14.70
C LYS A 162 -21.25 3.02 -14.28
N PRO A 163 -20.30 3.00 -15.24
CA PRO A 163 -18.90 3.30 -14.97
C PRO A 163 -18.70 4.66 -14.27
N GLY A 164 -17.76 4.74 -13.33
CA GLY A 164 -17.47 5.94 -12.55
C GLY A 164 -18.47 6.25 -11.43
N TYR A 165 -19.44 5.36 -11.18
CA TYR A 165 -20.34 5.45 -10.04
C TYR A 165 -20.09 4.32 -9.05
N ARG A 166 -20.20 4.62 -7.75
CA ARG A 166 -20.13 3.62 -6.68
C ARG A 166 -21.18 3.85 -5.60
N TYR A 167 -21.46 2.81 -4.82
CA TYR A 167 -22.28 2.93 -3.62
C TYR A 167 -21.48 3.59 -2.49
N VAL A 168 -22.09 4.55 -1.81
CA VAL A 168 -21.48 5.29 -0.70
C VAL A 168 -22.46 5.36 0.47
N ARG A 169 -21.96 5.18 1.69
CA ARG A 169 -22.71 5.33 2.93
C ARG A 169 -21.92 6.15 3.94
N VAL A 170 -22.60 6.96 4.73
CA VAL A 170 -22.00 7.60 5.91
C VAL A 170 -22.04 6.61 7.07
N PRO A 171 -20.91 6.34 7.77
CA PRO A 171 -20.90 5.54 8.99
C PRO A 171 -22.02 5.88 9.97
N GLY A 172 -22.64 4.86 10.56
CA GLY A 172 -23.77 5.01 11.48
C GLY A 172 -25.12 5.33 10.82
N GLN A 173 -25.16 5.74 9.55
CA GLN A 173 -26.41 5.98 8.83
C GLN A 173 -26.90 4.72 8.10
N LYS A 174 -28.22 4.64 7.91
CA LYS A 174 -28.88 3.55 7.15
C LYS A 174 -28.91 3.85 5.65
N ARG A 175 -29.05 5.12 5.28
CA ARG A 175 -29.18 5.57 3.89
C ARG A 175 -27.91 5.34 3.09
N THR A 176 -28.09 4.85 1.88
CA THR A 176 -27.03 4.58 0.89
C THR A 176 -27.29 5.41 -0.37
N TYR A 177 -26.23 5.84 -1.01
CA TYR A 177 -26.29 6.67 -2.22
C TYR A 177 -25.48 6.03 -3.34
N ILE A 178 -25.89 6.30 -4.56
CA ILE A 178 -25.05 6.18 -5.75
C ILE A 178 -24.36 7.52 -5.93
N VAL A 179 -23.03 7.50 -6.06
CA VAL A 179 -22.19 8.70 -6.16
C VAL A 179 -21.23 8.53 -7.33
N ARG A 180 -21.11 9.56 -8.17
CA ARG A 180 -20.11 9.65 -9.22
C ARG A 180 -18.77 10.00 -8.58
N THR A 181 -17.83 9.07 -8.56
CA THR A 181 -16.52 9.31 -7.98
C THR A 181 -15.51 8.28 -8.47
N GLU A 182 -14.33 8.78 -8.81
CA GLU A 182 -13.13 7.96 -9.06
C GLU A 182 -12.27 7.84 -7.79
N ALA A 183 -12.72 8.42 -6.66
CA ALA A 183 -11.98 8.35 -5.41
C ALA A 183 -11.95 6.91 -4.91
N ASP A 184 -10.74 6.33 -4.87
CA ASP A 184 -10.48 5.05 -4.22
C ASP A 184 -9.30 5.20 -3.25
N PRO A 185 -9.57 5.61 -2.00
CA PRO A 185 -8.50 5.75 -1.01
C PRO A 185 -7.83 4.39 -0.79
N SER A 186 -6.51 4.36 -0.75
CA SER A 186 -5.77 3.11 -0.54
C SER A 186 -5.51 2.88 0.93
N ALA A 187 -5.65 1.64 1.40
CA ALA A 187 -5.15 1.22 2.71
C ALA A 187 -3.75 0.59 2.64
N ARG A 188 -3.13 0.51 1.45
CA ARG A 188 -1.80 -0.10 1.31
C ARG A 188 -0.71 0.89 1.68
N PHE A 189 0.22 0.50 2.55
CA PHE A 189 1.38 1.31 2.91
C PHE A 189 2.13 1.89 1.69
N ALA A 190 2.46 1.04 0.71
CA ALA A 190 3.24 1.38 -0.48
C ALA A 190 2.62 2.45 -1.40
N ASP A 191 1.35 2.77 -1.23
CA ASP A 191 0.69 3.82 -1.99
C ASP A 191 0.93 5.22 -1.42
N TRP A 192 1.34 5.32 -0.17
CA TRP A 192 1.45 6.60 0.53
C TRP A 192 2.89 7.05 0.75
N VAL A 193 3.86 6.25 0.36
CA VAL A 193 5.29 6.49 0.58
C VAL A 193 6.06 6.42 -0.73
N GLU A 194 7.30 6.89 -0.73
CA GLU A 194 8.22 6.55 -1.81
C GLU A 194 8.53 5.06 -1.74
N ALA A 195 7.86 4.29 -2.58
CA ALA A 195 7.92 2.84 -2.58
C ALA A 195 9.14 2.31 -3.36
N ASP A 196 9.70 3.08 -4.31
CA ASP A 196 10.98 2.75 -4.92
C ASP A 196 12.08 2.93 -3.87
N VAL A 197 12.50 1.81 -3.30
CA VAL A 197 13.47 1.82 -2.21
C VAL A 197 14.88 2.04 -2.74
N LEU A 198 15.22 1.46 -3.88
CA LEU A 198 16.60 1.46 -4.38
C LEU A 198 16.95 2.76 -5.11
N ARG A 199 15.99 3.40 -5.79
CA ARG A 199 16.22 4.56 -6.64
C ARG A 199 17.33 4.31 -7.67
N ILE A 200 17.38 3.10 -8.23
CA ILE A 200 18.35 2.67 -9.23
C ILE A 200 17.64 2.65 -10.58
N ALA A 201 18.27 3.22 -11.61
CA ALA A 201 17.78 3.08 -12.98
C ALA A 201 18.42 1.87 -13.66
N ALA A 202 17.65 1.04 -14.36
CA ALA A 202 18.12 -0.18 -15.04
C ALA A 202 19.37 0.05 -15.91
N GLU A 203 19.39 1.15 -16.68
CA GLU A 203 20.48 1.52 -17.58
C GLU A 203 21.78 1.94 -16.86
N SER A 204 21.66 2.34 -15.59
CA SER A 204 22.80 2.70 -14.75
C SER A 204 23.55 1.48 -14.23
N ILE A 205 22.92 0.29 -14.21
CA ILE A 205 23.54 -0.92 -13.67
C ILE A 205 24.70 -1.37 -14.58
N ARG A 206 25.82 -1.72 -13.96
CA ARG A 206 27.06 -2.14 -14.65
C ARG A 206 27.48 -3.54 -14.28
N ARG A 207 27.27 -3.96 -13.03
CA ARG A 207 27.64 -5.30 -12.57
C ARG A 207 26.69 -5.77 -11.49
N ILE A 208 26.30 -7.04 -11.55
CA ILE A 208 25.50 -7.72 -10.54
C ILE A 208 26.26 -8.97 -10.11
N VAL A 209 26.41 -9.16 -8.80
CA VAL A 209 26.97 -10.37 -8.21
C VAL A 209 25.90 -10.96 -7.30
N LEU A 210 25.34 -12.11 -7.67
CA LEU A 210 24.38 -12.84 -6.86
C LEU A 210 25.11 -13.95 -6.13
N GLN A 211 24.97 -13.99 -4.80
CA GLN A 211 25.43 -15.07 -3.95
C GLN A 211 24.20 -15.79 -3.39
N ASN A 212 23.77 -16.83 -4.10
CA ASN A 212 22.65 -17.68 -3.72
C ASN A 212 23.13 -18.69 -2.68
N TYR A 213 23.06 -18.32 -1.41
CA TYR A 213 23.35 -19.22 -0.30
C TYR A 213 22.17 -19.34 0.65
N SER A 214 22.19 -20.42 1.44
CA SER A 214 21.33 -20.59 2.61
C SER A 214 22.18 -20.86 3.85
N ILE A 215 21.70 -20.42 5.00
CA ILE A 215 22.38 -20.58 6.29
C ILE A 215 21.64 -21.62 7.13
N ASP A 216 22.40 -22.51 7.77
CA ASP A 216 21.91 -23.27 8.92
C ASP A 216 21.93 -22.38 10.15
N GLU A 217 20.75 -22.02 10.65
CA GLU A 217 20.58 -21.11 11.79
C GLU A 217 21.12 -21.69 13.10
N THR A 218 21.17 -23.01 13.22
CA THR A 218 21.63 -23.72 14.41
C THR A 218 23.15 -23.75 14.47
N LEU A 219 23.78 -23.98 13.30
CA LEU A 219 25.23 -24.15 13.19
C LEU A 219 25.97 -22.88 12.74
N GLY A 220 25.25 -21.86 12.26
CA GLY A 220 25.81 -20.60 11.76
C GLY A 220 26.68 -20.77 10.52
N ARG A 221 26.38 -21.77 9.68
CA ARG A 221 27.20 -22.14 8.51
C ARG A 221 26.40 -22.05 7.22
N ILE A 222 27.09 -21.68 6.14
CA ILE A 222 26.53 -21.70 4.79
C ILE A 222 26.41 -23.16 4.34
N LEU A 223 25.19 -23.57 3.99
CA LEU A 223 24.88 -24.95 3.57
C LEU A 223 25.23 -25.20 2.10
N SER A 224 24.96 -24.22 1.26
CA SER A 224 25.27 -24.24 -0.18
C SER A 224 25.50 -22.80 -0.64
N SER A 225 26.40 -22.59 -1.59
CA SER A 225 26.64 -21.28 -2.17
C SER A 225 26.86 -21.42 -3.66
N GLU A 226 26.05 -20.70 -4.44
CA GLU A 226 26.22 -20.50 -5.86
C GLU A 226 26.47 -19.01 -6.11
N THR A 227 27.50 -18.69 -6.90
CA THR A 227 27.78 -17.31 -7.31
C THR A 227 27.50 -17.14 -8.80
N LEU A 228 26.69 -16.14 -9.14
CA LEU A 228 26.43 -15.69 -10.51
C LEU A 228 26.93 -14.25 -10.66
N ILE A 229 27.76 -14.02 -11.67
CA ILE A 229 28.31 -12.70 -11.98
C ILE A 229 27.79 -12.28 -13.36
N LEU A 230 27.13 -11.13 -13.40
CA LEU A 230 26.64 -10.50 -14.61
C LEU A 230 27.36 -9.16 -14.78
N VAL A 231 27.91 -8.91 -15.96
CA VAL A 231 28.59 -7.66 -16.29
C VAL A 231 27.99 -7.06 -17.55
N ARG A 232 27.68 -5.77 -17.51
CA ARG A 232 27.19 -5.05 -18.68
C ARG A 232 28.37 -4.66 -19.57
N GLN A 233 28.32 -5.05 -20.84
CA GLN A 233 29.33 -4.79 -21.86
C GLN A 233 28.70 -4.06 -23.06
N PRO A 234 29.51 -3.45 -23.94
CA PRO A 234 29.05 -3.03 -25.25
C PRO A 234 28.42 -4.23 -25.98
N GLY A 235 27.12 -4.15 -26.29
CA GLY A 235 26.36 -5.25 -26.93
C GLY A 235 25.48 -6.09 -25.99
N GLY A 236 25.49 -5.85 -24.67
CA GLY A 236 24.53 -6.45 -23.74
C GLY A 236 25.14 -6.98 -22.44
N TRP A 237 24.47 -7.94 -21.81
CA TRP A 237 24.94 -8.60 -20.60
C TRP A 237 25.84 -9.79 -20.94
N SER A 238 26.90 -9.97 -20.16
CA SER A 238 27.77 -11.15 -20.21
C SER A 238 27.84 -11.85 -18.85
N GLY A 239 27.90 -13.19 -18.89
CA GLY A 239 28.10 -14.02 -17.71
C GLY A 239 29.59 -14.18 -17.40
N GLY A 240 29.92 -14.42 -16.13
CA GLY A 240 31.27 -14.82 -15.74
C GLY A 240 31.70 -16.07 -16.53
N GLY A 241 32.85 -16.02 -17.21
CA GLY A 241 33.41 -17.16 -17.95
C GLY A 241 32.97 -17.32 -19.41
N GLY A 242 32.27 -16.34 -20.00
CA GLY A 242 31.93 -16.36 -21.43
C GLY A 242 30.71 -17.21 -21.80
N GLU A 243 29.92 -17.63 -20.82
CA GLU A 243 28.73 -18.45 -21.01
C GLU A 243 27.59 -17.66 -21.70
N ARG A 244 26.81 -18.34 -22.55
CA ARG A 244 25.66 -17.72 -23.23
C ARG A 244 24.51 -17.52 -22.24
N LEU A 245 24.09 -16.27 -22.06
CA LEU A 245 23.04 -15.91 -21.12
C LEU A 245 21.62 -16.08 -21.67
N ASN A 246 20.69 -16.42 -20.79
CA ASN A 246 19.26 -16.24 -20.97
C ASN A 246 18.91 -14.76 -20.74
N LEU A 247 18.93 -13.97 -21.82
CA LEU A 247 18.69 -12.52 -21.75
C LEU A 247 17.31 -12.16 -21.21
N LYS A 248 16.29 -13.02 -21.37
CA LYS A 248 14.96 -12.78 -20.81
C LYS A 248 15.02 -12.76 -19.28
N ALA A 249 15.64 -13.78 -18.68
CA ALA A 249 15.78 -13.89 -17.23
C ALA A 249 16.63 -12.75 -16.64
N VAL A 250 17.73 -12.39 -17.33
CA VAL A 250 18.58 -11.27 -16.92
C VAL A 250 17.85 -9.93 -17.00
N ASN A 251 17.07 -9.69 -18.06
CA ASN A 251 16.28 -8.47 -18.19
C ASN A 251 15.16 -8.42 -17.14
N THR A 252 14.53 -9.54 -16.79
CA THR A 252 13.57 -9.60 -15.67
C THR A 252 14.24 -9.18 -14.37
N LEU A 253 15.40 -9.75 -14.03
CA LEU A 253 16.17 -9.38 -12.84
C LEU A 253 16.49 -7.87 -12.81
N VAL A 254 17.01 -7.33 -13.91
CA VAL A 254 17.39 -5.91 -14.03
C VAL A 254 16.17 -5.00 -13.90
N ASN A 255 15.05 -5.33 -14.55
CA ASN A 255 13.81 -4.57 -14.44
C ASN A 255 13.21 -4.65 -13.03
N THR A 256 13.35 -5.79 -12.35
CA THR A 256 12.91 -5.90 -10.95
C THR A 256 13.76 -5.02 -10.03
N LEU A 257 15.07 -4.88 -10.26
CA LEU A 257 15.90 -3.94 -9.49
C LEU A 257 15.48 -2.47 -9.69
N ASP A 258 15.11 -2.11 -10.92
CA ASP A 258 14.65 -0.76 -11.30
C ASP A 258 13.27 -0.42 -10.74
N THR A 259 12.37 -1.42 -10.71
CA THR A 259 10.97 -1.26 -10.30
C THR A 259 10.67 -1.85 -8.91
N LEU A 260 11.70 -2.10 -8.10
CA LEU A 260 11.55 -2.76 -6.80
C LEU A 260 10.73 -1.89 -5.84
N ARG A 261 9.56 -2.37 -5.44
CA ARG A 261 8.68 -1.68 -4.50
C ARG A 261 8.65 -2.35 -3.13
N ILE A 262 8.69 -1.55 -2.09
CA ILE A 262 8.46 -2.03 -0.73
C ILE A 262 6.96 -2.21 -0.48
N VAL A 263 6.62 -3.26 0.28
CA VAL A 263 5.26 -3.55 0.68
C VAL A 263 4.97 -3.09 2.11
N ASP A 264 5.97 -3.13 2.99
CA ASP A 264 5.91 -2.80 4.42
C ASP A 264 7.35 -2.57 4.95
N VAL A 265 7.51 -2.14 6.21
CA VAL A 265 8.77 -1.81 6.87
C VAL A 265 8.76 -2.18 8.37
N ARG A 266 9.92 -2.50 8.93
CA ARG A 266 10.14 -2.61 10.38
C ARG A 266 11.31 -1.72 10.80
N PRO A 267 11.22 -0.99 11.92
CA PRO A 267 12.29 -0.12 12.36
C PRO A 267 13.49 -0.94 12.84
N LYS A 268 14.68 -0.46 12.55
CA LYS A 268 15.92 -0.91 13.19
C LYS A 268 16.03 -0.29 14.59
N PRO A 269 16.73 -0.95 15.53
CA PRO A 269 17.09 -0.32 16.79
C PRO A 269 17.83 1.01 16.55
N PRO A 270 17.56 2.07 17.35
CA PRO A 270 18.22 3.36 17.17
C PRO A 270 19.75 3.28 17.19
N SER A 271 20.31 2.38 18.01
CA SER A 271 21.74 2.08 18.10
C SER A 271 22.29 1.57 16.76
N LEU A 272 21.65 0.53 16.20
CA LEU A 272 21.99 -0.02 14.88
C LEU A 272 21.85 1.02 13.76
N ALA A 273 20.78 1.81 13.78
CA ALA A 273 20.55 2.84 12.78
C ALA A 273 21.62 3.95 12.85
N ALA A 274 22.08 4.31 14.05
CA ALA A 274 23.17 5.28 14.22
C ALA A 274 24.51 4.74 13.67
N ASP A 275 24.83 3.49 13.98
CA ASP A 275 26.05 2.84 13.47
C ASP A 275 26.05 2.77 11.94
N LEU A 276 24.93 2.36 11.33
CA LEU A 276 24.82 2.24 9.87
C LEU A 276 24.99 3.58 9.15
N ARG A 277 24.48 4.69 9.71
CA ARG A 277 24.72 6.04 9.16
C ARG A 277 26.20 6.42 9.16
N GLN A 278 26.98 5.87 10.08
CA GLN A 278 28.43 6.06 10.17
C GLN A 278 29.21 5.04 9.32
N GLY A 279 28.52 4.17 8.57
CA GLY A 279 29.14 3.07 7.82
C GLY A 279 29.73 1.99 8.73
N GLN A 280 29.30 1.92 9.99
CA GLN A 280 29.76 0.95 10.97
C GLN A 280 28.67 -0.09 11.26
N LEU A 281 29.09 -1.24 11.76
CA LEU A 281 28.18 -2.26 12.26
C LEU A 281 28.73 -2.79 13.57
N ARG A 282 28.37 -2.14 14.68
CA ARG A 282 28.83 -2.57 16.00
C ARG A 282 27.94 -3.69 16.52
N LEU A 283 28.61 -4.70 17.08
CA LEU A 283 27.96 -5.85 17.69
C LEU A 283 27.45 -5.47 19.09
N SER A 284 26.20 -5.03 19.16
CA SER A 284 25.45 -4.97 20.42
C SER A 284 24.49 -6.17 20.50
N LEU A 285 24.13 -6.59 21.73
CA LEU A 285 23.15 -7.66 21.93
C LEU A 285 21.79 -7.31 21.31
N GLU A 286 21.35 -6.05 21.45
CA GLU A 286 20.10 -5.55 20.86
C GLU A 286 20.13 -5.63 19.32
N SER A 287 21.20 -5.12 18.70
CA SER A 287 21.39 -5.18 17.25
C SER A 287 21.41 -6.64 16.75
N ALA A 288 22.11 -7.53 17.45
CA ALA A 288 22.19 -8.94 17.08
C ALA A 288 20.83 -9.66 17.20
N LEU A 289 20.06 -9.40 18.25
CA LEU A 289 18.72 -9.97 18.42
C LEU A 289 17.75 -9.47 17.35
N SER A 290 17.78 -8.16 17.06
CA SER A 290 16.94 -7.57 16.03
C SER A 290 17.29 -8.07 14.62
N LEU A 291 18.57 -8.13 14.27
CA LEU A 291 19.03 -8.70 13.01
C LEU A 291 18.56 -10.17 12.87
N ARG A 292 18.76 -10.98 13.91
CA ARG A 292 18.36 -12.39 13.91
C ARG A 292 16.86 -12.57 13.75
N GLN A 293 16.05 -11.74 14.41
CA GLN A 293 14.58 -11.76 14.28
C GLN A 293 14.11 -11.61 12.83
N TYR A 294 14.86 -10.88 12.00
CA TYR A 294 14.52 -10.63 10.60
C TYR A 294 15.35 -11.46 9.60
N GLY A 295 16.10 -12.47 10.09
CA GLY A 295 16.86 -13.39 9.25
C GLY A 295 18.23 -12.87 8.80
N PHE A 296 18.84 -11.96 9.56
CA PHE A 296 20.18 -11.45 9.34
C PHE A 296 21.12 -11.87 10.47
N PHE A 297 22.31 -12.35 10.13
CA PHE A 297 23.22 -12.96 11.08
C PHE A 297 24.59 -12.31 11.00
N LEU A 298 25.10 -11.86 12.14
CA LEU A 298 26.48 -11.40 12.23
C LEU A 298 27.39 -12.58 12.53
N THR A 299 28.39 -12.79 11.68
CA THR A 299 29.43 -13.77 11.96
C THR A 299 30.38 -13.25 13.04
N PRO A 300 31.16 -14.13 13.71
CA PRO A 300 32.19 -13.70 14.65
C PRO A 300 33.24 -12.75 14.04
N GLN A 301 33.44 -12.79 12.72
CA GLN A 301 34.33 -11.91 11.97
C GLN A 301 33.70 -10.54 11.65
N GLY A 302 32.48 -10.27 12.10
CA GLY A 302 31.76 -9.02 11.85
C GLY A 302 31.11 -8.92 10.48
N ARG A 303 31.05 -10.01 9.69
CA ARG A 303 30.34 -10.02 8.41
C ARG A 303 28.84 -10.21 8.65
N LEU A 304 28.02 -9.38 8.03
CA LEU A 304 26.57 -9.57 8.02
C LEU A 304 26.18 -10.51 6.87
N LEU A 305 25.56 -11.63 7.22
CA LEU A 305 24.96 -12.59 6.30
C LEU A 305 23.44 -12.54 6.38
N ALA A 306 22.77 -13.08 5.36
CA ALA A 306 21.31 -13.15 5.27
C ALA A 306 20.85 -14.60 5.09
N LYS A 307 19.65 -14.93 5.58
CA LYS A 307 19.11 -16.30 5.48
C LYS A 307 19.05 -16.83 4.03
N GLU A 308 18.71 -15.96 3.08
CA GLU A 308 18.44 -16.31 1.67
C GLU A 308 19.44 -15.67 0.69
N GLY A 309 20.67 -15.43 1.14
CA GLY A 309 21.76 -14.95 0.30
C GLY A 309 21.80 -13.43 0.16
N GLU A 310 22.72 -12.98 -0.69
CA GLU A 310 22.95 -11.54 -0.93
C GLU A 310 23.23 -11.24 -2.40
N MET A 311 22.93 -10.01 -2.80
CA MET A 311 23.21 -9.49 -4.13
C MET A 311 23.95 -8.16 -4.02
N THR A 312 25.06 -8.04 -4.75
CA THR A 312 25.74 -6.78 -4.96
C THR A 312 25.37 -6.21 -6.32
N VAL A 313 24.93 -4.94 -6.36
CA VAL A 313 24.58 -4.21 -7.58
C VAL A 313 25.47 -2.98 -7.68
N GLU A 314 26.27 -2.90 -8.73
CA GLU A 314 27.16 -1.77 -9.01
C GLU A 314 26.59 -0.91 -10.13
N THR A 315 26.59 0.41 -9.93
CA THR A 315 26.03 1.40 -10.87
C THR A 315 27.13 2.27 -11.48
N ALA A 316 26.80 2.92 -12.60
CA ALA A 316 27.72 3.74 -13.39
C ALA A 316 28.31 4.93 -12.61
N ASP A 317 27.54 5.49 -11.67
CA ASP A 317 27.95 6.59 -10.79
C ASP A 317 28.75 6.12 -9.55
N GLY A 318 29.16 4.84 -9.52
CA GLY A 318 30.10 4.32 -8.51
C GLY A 318 29.46 3.77 -7.24
N LEU A 319 28.12 3.73 -7.15
CA LEU A 319 27.45 3.09 -6.01
C LEU A 319 27.58 1.57 -6.09
N ALA A 320 27.70 0.94 -4.92
CA ALA A 320 27.57 -0.48 -4.74
C ALA A 320 26.51 -0.75 -3.66
N TYR A 321 25.36 -1.25 -4.10
CA TYR A 321 24.28 -1.71 -3.23
C TYR A 321 24.57 -3.14 -2.82
N VAL A 322 24.35 -3.47 -1.56
CA VAL A 322 24.33 -4.85 -1.07
C VAL A 322 22.95 -5.12 -0.50
N LEU A 323 22.20 -5.96 -1.21
CA LEU A 323 20.85 -6.40 -0.88
C LEU A 323 20.98 -7.75 -0.18
N ARG A 324 20.53 -7.84 1.07
CA ARG A 324 20.54 -9.06 1.87
C ARG A 324 19.10 -9.53 2.07
N PHE A 325 18.82 -10.79 1.73
CA PHE A 325 17.47 -11.36 1.79
C PHE A 325 17.28 -12.17 3.07
N GLY A 326 16.36 -11.71 3.91
CA GLY A 326 16.12 -12.24 5.25
C GLY A 326 14.99 -13.27 5.31
N GLU A 327 14.38 -13.34 6.49
CA GLU A 327 13.29 -14.27 6.79
C GLU A 327 12.00 -13.93 6.01
N VAL A 328 11.10 -14.91 5.92
CA VAL A 328 9.70 -14.67 5.57
C VAL A 328 9.11 -13.58 6.47
N ALA A 329 8.61 -12.53 5.86
CA ALA A 329 7.84 -11.53 6.57
C ALA A 329 6.41 -12.04 6.73
N ALA A 330 6.03 -12.38 7.95
CA ALA A 330 4.62 -12.42 8.34
C ALA A 330 4.10 -10.98 8.28
N SER A 331 3.64 -10.54 7.11
CA SER A 331 2.99 -9.24 7.01
C SER A 331 1.68 -9.33 7.80
N GLY A 332 1.57 -8.50 8.83
CA GLY A 332 0.39 -8.41 9.68
C GLY A 332 -0.80 -7.93 8.85
N GLY A 333 -1.52 -8.86 8.23
CA GLY A 333 -2.71 -8.59 7.44
C GLY A 333 -2.47 -7.98 6.05
N GLU A 334 -1.28 -7.47 5.70
CA GLU A 334 -1.07 -6.78 4.40
C GLU A 334 -0.38 -7.63 3.32
N ILE A 335 -1.04 -7.69 2.15
CA ILE A 335 -0.53 -8.09 0.84
C ILE A 335 -0.07 -9.56 0.75
N LYS A 336 -1.03 -10.45 0.43
CA LYS A 336 -0.71 -11.51 -0.55
C LYS A 336 -0.23 -10.79 -1.80
N SER A 337 0.97 -11.12 -2.27
CA SER A 337 1.50 -10.56 -3.51
C SER A 337 0.46 -10.70 -4.63
N PRO A 338 0.28 -9.69 -5.52
CA PRO A 338 -0.60 -9.84 -6.68
C PRO A 338 -0.19 -11.10 -7.45
N GLY A 339 -1.05 -12.12 -7.49
CA GLY A 339 -0.76 -13.41 -8.11
C GLY A 339 -0.48 -14.59 -7.17
N GLY A 340 -0.44 -14.40 -5.84
CA GLY A 340 -0.46 -15.51 -4.87
C GLY A 340 0.76 -16.45 -4.87
N HIS A 341 1.84 -16.11 -5.59
CA HIS A 341 3.06 -16.91 -5.65
C HIS A 341 4.17 -16.27 -4.81
N GLY A 342 4.69 -17.01 -3.82
CA GLY A 342 5.83 -16.62 -2.98
C GLY A 342 5.46 -15.79 -1.74
N GLU A 343 6.18 -16.03 -0.65
CA GLU A 343 6.02 -15.30 0.61
C GLU A 343 6.84 -14.00 0.58
N ASN A 344 6.32 -12.93 1.19
CA ASN A 344 7.03 -11.66 1.32
C ASN A 344 8.31 -11.86 2.16
N ARG A 345 9.35 -11.06 1.90
CA ARG A 345 10.68 -11.25 2.51
C ARG A 345 11.22 -9.95 3.09
N TYR A 346 11.90 -10.06 4.22
CA TYR A 346 12.69 -8.95 4.73
C TYR A 346 13.90 -8.68 3.83
N LEU A 347 14.20 -7.41 3.62
CA LEU A 347 15.31 -6.90 2.83
C LEU A 347 16.13 -5.93 3.69
N PHE A 348 17.42 -6.21 3.80
CA PHE A 348 18.39 -5.30 4.41
C PHE A 348 19.30 -4.75 3.31
N VAL A 349 19.26 -3.44 3.12
CA VAL A 349 20.05 -2.75 2.10
C VAL A 349 21.15 -1.93 2.77
N THR A 350 22.35 -2.02 2.23
CA THR A 350 23.45 -1.08 2.47
C THR A 350 23.97 -0.57 1.16
N VAL A 351 24.49 0.65 1.13
CA VAL A 351 25.10 1.23 -0.07
C VAL A 351 26.44 1.85 0.29
N GLY A 352 27.42 1.66 -0.57
CA GLY A 352 28.71 2.33 -0.50
C GLY A 352 29.01 3.08 -1.79
N TYR A 353 29.93 4.03 -1.72
CA TYR A 353 30.47 4.75 -2.87
C TYR A 353 31.94 4.42 -3.06
N ASP A 354 32.37 4.30 -4.31
CA ASP A 354 33.78 4.10 -4.68
C ASP A 354 34.13 5.01 -5.87
N GLN A 355 35.14 5.85 -5.68
CA GLN A 355 35.55 6.83 -6.69
C GLN A 355 36.21 6.16 -7.90
N GLU A 356 37.01 5.11 -7.69
CA GLU A 356 37.67 4.39 -8.78
C GLU A 356 36.63 3.66 -9.65
N ARG A 357 35.58 3.12 -9.03
CA ARG A 357 34.43 2.53 -9.72
C ARG A 357 33.69 3.55 -10.56
N ALA A 358 33.41 4.73 -10.01
CA ALA A 358 32.77 5.82 -10.76
C ALA A 358 33.61 6.20 -11.99
N ALA A 359 34.93 6.39 -11.80
CA ALA A 359 35.86 6.69 -12.89
C ALA A 359 35.91 5.58 -13.94
N LYS A 360 36.00 4.32 -13.52
CA LYS A 360 35.98 3.14 -14.40
C LYS A 360 34.72 3.06 -15.26
N TYR A 361 33.58 3.47 -14.74
CA TYR A 361 32.30 3.42 -15.46
C TYR A 361 31.92 4.73 -16.17
N GLY A 362 32.75 5.77 -16.05
CA GLY A 362 32.51 7.07 -16.66
C GLY A 362 31.36 7.86 -16.03
N GLY A 363 31.03 7.60 -14.77
CA GLY A 363 29.99 8.32 -14.04
C GLY A 363 30.49 9.56 -13.31
N ASP A 364 29.57 10.46 -12.95
CA ASP A 364 29.87 11.63 -12.12
C ASP A 364 30.06 11.22 -10.64
N GLY A 365 31.31 11.24 -10.19
CA GLY A 365 31.67 10.88 -8.83
C GLY A 365 31.03 11.75 -7.75
N ALA A 366 30.89 13.07 -7.98
CA ALA A 366 30.31 13.97 -6.99
C ALA A 366 28.80 13.71 -6.79
N THR A 367 28.10 13.39 -7.88
CA THR A 367 26.71 12.97 -7.81
C THR A 367 26.57 11.60 -7.15
N GLY A 368 27.43 10.64 -7.49
CA GLY A 368 27.47 9.32 -6.86
C GLY A 368 27.64 9.38 -5.35
N GLU A 369 28.62 10.16 -4.86
CA GLU A 369 28.87 10.30 -3.43
C GLU A 369 27.67 10.90 -2.67
N ARG A 370 27.06 11.96 -3.21
CA ARG A 370 25.86 12.57 -2.60
C ARG A 370 24.69 11.58 -2.53
N ARG A 371 24.46 10.82 -3.61
CA ARG A 371 23.41 9.79 -3.64
C ARG A 371 23.68 8.70 -2.63
N ALA A 372 24.92 8.23 -2.52
CA ALA A 372 25.29 7.21 -1.53
C ALA A 372 25.01 7.67 -0.09
N ARG A 373 25.29 8.94 0.25
CA ARG A 373 24.98 9.49 1.58
C ARG A 373 23.46 9.53 1.84
N GLN A 374 22.68 10.06 0.90
CA GLN A 374 21.21 10.13 1.03
C GLN A 374 20.58 8.74 1.16
N LEU A 375 21.04 7.78 0.36
CA LEU A 375 20.54 6.40 0.40
C LEU A 375 21.00 5.66 1.67
N SER A 376 22.22 5.91 2.15
CA SER A 376 22.69 5.36 3.43
C SER A 376 21.83 5.84 4.59
N GLU A 377 21.48 7.13 4.63
CA GLU A 377 20.55 7.67 5.62
C GLU A 377 19.17 7.02 5.52
N ARG A 378 18.63 6.88 4.31
CA ARG A 378 17.33 6.24 4.05
C ARG A 378 17.32 4.79 4.55
N PHE A 379 18.35 4.02 4.24
CA PHE A 379 18.43 2.59 4.58
C PHE A 379 18.76 2.32 6.05
N ALA A 380 19.34 3.28 6.77
CA ALA A 380 19.79 3.08 8.14
C ALA A 380 18.65 2.76 9.12
N ASP A 381 17.46 3.31 8.90
CA ASP A 381 16.35 3.22 9.86
C ASP A 381 15.46 1.98 9.71
N TRP A 382 15.47 1.33 8.55
CA TRP A 382 14.42 0.37 8.20
C TRP A 382 14.95 -0.97 7.74
N TYR A 383 14.37 -2.05 8.25
CA TYR A 383 14.23 -3.30 7.52
C TYR A 383 13.07 -3.14 6.55
N TYR A 384 13.31 -3.34 5.26
CA TYR A 384 12.25 -3.27 4.25
C TYR A 384 11.61 -4.63 4.06
N ILE A 385 10.39 -4.66 3.54
CA ILE A 385 9.72 -5.88 3.12
C ILE A 385 9.43 -5.75 1.63
N ILE A 386 9.79 -6.76 0.85
CA ILE A 386 9.52 -6.86 -0.59
C ILE A 386 8.56 -8.01 -0.88
N SER A 387 7.91 -7.94 -2.05
CA SER A 387 6.96 -8.96 -2.48
C SER A 387 7.66 -10.30 -2.76
N GLY A 388 6.94 -11.41 -2.59
CA GLY A 388 7.42 -12.75 -2.94
C GLY A 388 7.84 -12.87 -4.42
N PRO A 389 7.06 -12.37 -5.39
CA PRO A 389 7.43 -12.34 -6.80
C PRO A 389 8.71 -11.54 -7.08
N ASP A 390 8.88 -10.36 -6.46
CA ASP A 390 10.11 -9.58 -6.64
C ASP A 390 11.30 -10.33 -6.08
N PHE A 391 11.17 -10.93 -4.89
CA PHE A 391 12.23 -11.77 -4.32
C PHE A 391 12.61 -12.93 -5.26
N GLN A 392 11.64 -13.64 -5.84
CA GLN A 392 11.91 -14.72 -6.79
C GLN A 392 12.68 -14.23 -8.02
N ASN A 393 12.29 -13.08 -8.58
CA ASN A 393 12.99 -12.49 -9.72
C ASN A 393 14.41 -12.03 -9.37
N LEU A 394 14.63 -11.58 -8.13
CA LEU A 394 15.95 -11.17 -7.63
C LEU A 394 16.86 -12.36 -7.29
N ARG A 395 16.32 -13.58 -7.13
CA ARG A 395 17.09 -14.78 -6.74
C ARG A 395 17.51 -15.66 -7.92
N LEU A 396 17.76 -15.05 -9.08
CA LEU A 396 18.14 -15.73 -10.32
C LEU A 396 19.30 -16.73 -10.07
N ARG A 397 19.05 -18.02 -10.34
CA ARG A 397 20.08 -19.07 -10.20
C ARG A 397 20.93 -19.17 -11.46
N ARG A 398 22.17 -19.69 -11.34
CA ARG A 398 23.06 -19.80 -12.51
C ARG A 398 22.42 -20.64 -13.60
N LYS A 399 21.79 -21.76 -13.25
CA LYS A 399 21.09 -22.61 -14.22
C LYS A 399 20.08 -21.80 -15.07
N GLU A 400 19.25 -20.97 -14.44
CA GLU A 400 18.23 -20.15 -15.11
C GLU A 400 18.82 -19.02 -15.95
N ALA A 401 19.98 -18.50 -15.52
CA ALA A 401 20.71 -17.46 -16.22
C ALA A 401 21.43 -17.96 -17.49
N LEU A 402 21.60 -19.28 -17.66
CA LEU A 402 22.28 -19.87 -18.81
C LEU A 402 21.31 -20.31 -19.91
N ALA A 403 21.69 -20.06 -21.15
CA ALA A 403 20.92 -20.49 -22.32
C ALA A 403 20.91 -22.04 -22.39
N GLY A 404 19.74 -22.64 -22.18
CA GLY A 404 19.57 -24.10 -22.15
C GLY A 404 18.88 -24.63 -20.89
N ALA A 405 18.63 -23.79 -19.87
CA ALA A 405 17.72 -24.18 -18.79
C ALA A 405 16.28 -24.20 -19.30
N SER A 406 15.72 -25.41 -19.37
CA SER A 406 14.28 -25.62 -19.44
C SER A 406 13.62 -24.83 -18.29
N ALA A 407 12.58 -24.05 -18.60
CA ALA A 407 11.77 -23.36 -17.61
C ALA A 407 11.34 -24.35 -16.49
N PRO A 408 11.19 -23.91 -15.23
CA PRO A 408 10.62 -24.76 -14.20
C PRO A 408 9.25 -25.26 -14.69
N ALA A 409 9.11 -26.58 -14.80
CA ALA A 409 7.85 -27.21 -15.12
C ALA A 409 6.85 -26.82 -14.04
N SER A 410 5.77 -26.14 -14.44
CA SER A 410 4.59 -25.95 -13.62
C SER A 410 4.10 -27.33 -13.19
N GLU A 411 4.30 -27.67 -11.92
CA GLU A 411 3.78 -28.89 -11.32
C GLU A 411 2.26 -28.75 -11.20
N ASN A 412 1.56 -29.08 -12.28
CA ASN A 412 0.13 -29.26 -12.32
C ASN A 412 -0.16 -30.43 -13.27
N GLN A 413 -0.04 -31.64 -12.75
CA GLN A 413 -0.73 -32.78 -13.31
C GLN A 413 -1.82 -33.21 -12.32
N PRO A 414 -3.11 -33.22 -12.74
CA PRO A 414 -4.11 -33.98 -12.02
C PRO A 414 -3.83 -35.47 -12.26
N GLN A 415 -3.75 -36.24 -11.17
CA GLN A 415 -3.68 -37.70 -11.25
C GLN A 415 -4.99 -38.26 -11.82
N PRO A 416 -4.93 -39.35 -12.61
CA PRO A 416 -6.10 -40.01 -13.18
C PRO A 416 -6.98 -40.72 -12.15
#